data_AF-A0AAJ5LIK5-F1
#
_entry.id   AF-A0AAJ5LIK5-F1
#
_cell.length_a   1.000
_cell.length_b   1.000
_cell.length_c   1.000
_cell.angle_alpha   90.00
_cell.angle_beta   90.00
_cell.angle_gamma   90.00
#
_symmetry.space_group_name_H-M   'P 1'
#
loop_
_entity.id
_entity.type
_entity.pdbx_description
1 polymer ?
#
loop_
_entity_poly.entity_id
_entity_poly.type
_entity_poly.pdbx_seq_one_letter_code
_entity_poly.pdbx_strand_id
1 'polypeptide(L)'
;MSQPLFDLDLSRVSREHYITGKAAINFPFPGVNTGGWHYLSYWNREEGVVKVSLAGVHYPDTTEFFGDAGVLDLTHLLARLGWPVEGRVVYIADHFRAAADMVARWALSESQHCNVEVVEWFPADEDKLRLLELLYAGRLKLRELGRLEKVETWLRDQPGFRGADWMQYLPSSS
;
A
#
# COMPACT_ATOMS: atom_id res chain seq x y z
N MET A 1 2.74 20.39 17.15
CA MET A 1 3.88 19.60 16.64
C MET A 1 3.42 18.90 15.36
N SER A 2 4.08 19.13 14.22
CA SER A 2 3.82 18.33 13.02
C SER A 2 4.22 16.90 13.32
N GLN A 3 3.33 15.93 13.10
CA GLN A 3 3.73 14.52 13.15
C GLN A 3 4.89 14.31 12.16
N PRO A 4 5.93 13.54 12.55
CA PRO A 4 7.00 13.19 11.63
C PRO A 4 6.42 12.46 10.41
N LEU A 5 6.98 12.69 9.23
CA LEU A 5 6.48 12.09 7.98
C LEU A 5 6.90 10.62 7.82
N PHE A 6 7.96 10.22 8.51
CA PHE A 6 8.58 8.90 8.40
C PHE A 6 9.13 8.44 9.75
N ASP A 7 9.21 7.12 9.90
CA ASP A 7 10.11 6.44 10.82
C ASP A 7 11.45 6.14 10.16
N LEU A 8 12.49 6.19 10.99
CA LEU A 8 13.89 6.08 10.54
C LEU A 8 14.64 4.88 11.13
N ASP A 9 14.06 4.17 12.10
CA ASP A 9 14.76 3.11 12.86
C ASP A 9 13.97 1.80 12.99
N LEU A 10 12.80 1.71 12.33
CA LEU A 10 11.89 0.55 12.38
C LEU A 10 11.37 0.18 13.78
N SER A 11 11.65 0.98 14.83
CA SER A 11 11.37 0.63 16.23
C SER A 11 9.88 0.51 16.54
N ARG A 12 9.04 1.21 15.77
CA ARG A 12 7.57 1.22 15.90
C ARG A 12 6.87 0.20 15.01
N VAL A 13 7.62 -0.56 14.20
CA VAL A 13 7.02 -1.53 13.30
C VAL A 13 6.44 -2.69 14.11
N SER A 14 5.16 -2.96 13.86
CA SER A 14 4.45 -4.12 14.35
C SER A 14 3.53 -4.63 13.25
N ARG A 15 2.79 -5.71 13.50
CA ARG A 15 1.81 -6.20 12.53
C ARG A 15 0.67 -5.21 12.31
N GLU A 16 0.30 -4.44 13.33
CA GLU A 16 -0.71 -3.37 13.28
C GLU A 16 -0.15 -2.08 12.67
N HIS A 17 1.13 -1.78 12.93
CA HIS A 17 1.86 -0.63 12.40
C HIS A 17 2.90 -1.08 11.38
N TYR A 18 2.46 -1.83 10.37
CA TYR A 18 3.33 -2.33 9.31
C TYR A 18 3.77 -1.21 8.37
N ILE A 19 4.90 -1.43 7.69
CA ILE A 19 5.47 -0.49 6.72
C ILE A 19 4.58 -0.43 5.48
N THR A 20 4.18 0.76 5.05
CA THR A 20 3.29 0.96 3.88
C THR A 20 3.68 2.18 3.04
N GLY A 21 2.89 2.46 2.01
CA GLY A 21 3.06 3.58 1.10
C GLY A 21 4.28 3.44 0.20
N LYS A 22 4.92 4.57 -0.13
CA LYS A 22 6.03 4.60 -1.09
C LYS A 22 7.23 3.74 -0.69
N ALA A 23 7.51 3.59 0.61
CA ALA A 23 8.58 2.73 1.08
C ALA A 23 8.31 1.25 0.79
N ALA A 24 7.05 0.81 0.93
CA ALA A 24 6.64 -0.56 0.60
C ALA A 24 6.53 -0.80 -0.91
N ILE A 25 5.96 0.16 -1.66
CA ILE A 25 5.93 0.12 -3.15
C ILE A 25 7.33 -0.03 -3.75
N ASN A 26 8.35 0.58 -3.14
CA ASN A 26 9.71 0.56 -3.65
C ASN A 26 10.59 -0.52 -3.00
N PHE A 27 10.02 -1.44 -2.22
CA PHE A 27 10.79 -2.53 -1.63
C PHE A 27 11.01 -3.67 -2.64
N PRO A 28 12.26 -4.17 -2.81
CA PRO A 28 12.59 -5.14 -3.84
C PRO A 28 12.25 -6.57 -3.36
N PHE A 29 10.99 -6.96 -3.48
CA PHE A 29 10.59 -8.35 -3.20
C PHE A 29 11.16 -9.30 -4.26
N PRO A 30 11.84 -10.40 -3.87
CA PRO A 30 12.33 -11.39 -4.82
C PRO A 30 11.21 -11.93 -5.71
N GLY A 31 11.41 -11.93 -7.03
CA GLY A 31 10.44 -12.44 -8.00
C GLY A 31 9.31 -11.46 -8.35
N VAL A 32 9.30 -10.26 -7.78
CA VAL A 32 8.37 -9.17 -8.14
C VAL A 32 9.16 -8.12 -8.92
N ASN A 33 8.79 -7.91 -10.18
CA ASN A 33 9.45 -6.94 -11.07
C ASN A 33 8.75 -5.58 -11.12
N THR A 34 7.76 -5.35 -10.26
CA THR A 34 7.05 -4.06 -10.15
C THR A 34 7.60 -3.26 -8.97
N GLY A 35 7.70 -1.93 -9.12
CA GLY A 35 8.24 -1.08 -8.07
C GLY A 35 9.76 -0.87 -8.16
N GLY A 36 10.33 -0.29 -7.11
CA GLY A 36 11.78 -0.15 -6.92
C GLY A 36 12.45 1.06 -7.58
N TRP A 37 11.72 1.86 -8.38
CA TRP A 37 12.24 3.07 -9.04
C TRP A 37 12.92 4.05 -8.09
N HIS A 38 12.42 4.12 -6.85
CA HIS A 38 12.95 4.99 -5.80
C HIS A 38 13.50 4.22 -4.61
N TYR A 39 13.93 2.97 -4.78
CA TYR A 39 14.46 2.12 -3.71
C TYR A 39 15.46 2.87 -2.81
N LEU A 40 16.52 3.44 -3.39
CA LEU A 40 17.57 4.16 -2.65
C LEU A 40 17.07 5.40 -1.90
N SER A 41 15.91 5.95 -2.27
CA SER A 41 15.32 7.09 -1.54
C SER A 41 14.69 6.69 -0.20
N TYR A 42 14.29 5.42 -0.06
CA TYR A 42 13.61 4.88 1.12
C TYR A 42 14.44 3.84 1.88
N TRP A 43 15.32 3.14 1.16
CA TRP A 43 16.11 2.00 1.61
C TRP A 43 17.55 2.14 1.07
N ASN A 44 18.37 2.95 1.71
CA ASN A 44 19.81 3.03 1.43
C ASN A 44 20.60 2.44 2.59
N ARG A 45 21.00 1.18 2.46
CA ARG A 45 21.77 0.49 3.51
C ARG A 45 23.14 1.13 3.74
N GLU A 46 23.81 1.58 2.67
CA GLU A 46 25.17 2.14 2.76
C GLU A 46 25.19 3.47 3.50
N GLU A 47 24.15 4.29 3.32
CA GLU A 47 23.97 5.56 4.02
C GLU A 47 23.16 5.42 5.33
N GLY A 48 22.73 4.21 5.70
CA GLY A 48 21.88 3.96 6.86
C GLY A 48 20.48 4.59 6.76
N VAL A 49 20.01 4.90 5.55
CA VAL A 49 18.70 5.52 5.34
C VAL A 49 17.61 4.46 5.30
N VAL A 50 16.74 4.52 6.30
CA VAL A 50 15.40 3.94 6.27
C VAL A 50 14.42 5.09 6.39
N LYS A 51 13.48 5.22 5.45
CA LYS A 51 12.39 6.22 5.55
C LYS A 51 11.08 5.49 5.31
N VAL A 52 10.41 5.09 6.38
CA VAL A 52 9.20 4.26 6.26
C VAL A 52 7.99 5.00 6.80
N SER A 53 6.87 4.90 6.10
CA SER A 53 5.57 5.27 6.63
C SER A 53 4.91 4.02 7.21
N LEU A 54 4.15 4.17 8.29
CA LEU A 54 3.49 3.06 8.99
C LEU A 54 1.97 3.26 8.97
N ALA A 55 1.23 2.16 8.83
CA ALA A 55 -0.21 2.14 9.03
C ALA A 55 -0.56 2.55 10.46
N GLY A 56 -1.66 3.29 10.64
CA GLY A 56 -2.11 3.82 11.95
C GLY A 56 -1.23 4.93 12.56
N VAL A 57 -0.11 5.30 11.94
CA VAL A 57 0.81 6.34 12.43
C VAL A 57 0.97 7.47 11.41
N HIS A 58 1.45 7.13 10.22
CA HIS A 58 1.72 8.06 9.12
C HIS A 58 0.63 7.98 8.05
N TYR A 59 0.04 6.80 7.93
CA TYR A 59 -1.14 6.49 7.12
C TYR A 59 -2.30 6.18 8.06
N PRO A 60 -3.55 6.31 7.59
CA PRO A 60 -4.71 5.78 8.31
C PRO A 60 -4.50 4.30 8.63
N ASP A 61 -5.11 3.84 9.71
CA ASP A 61 -5.28 2.40 9.93
C ASP A 61 -6.32 1.88 8.93
N THR A 62 -5.90 0.93 8.08
CA THR A 62 -6.73 0.33 7.04
C THR A 62 -7.15 -1.10 7.38
N THR A 63 -6.93 -1.55 8.63
CA THR A 63 -7.29 -2.91 9.08
C THR A 63 -8.78 -3.19 8.90
N GLU A 64 -9.67 -2.23 9.18
CA GLU A 64 -11.11 -2.39 8.96
C GLU A 64 -11.52 -2.42 7.47
N PHE A 65 -10.63 -2.03 6.56
CA PHE A 65 -10.88 -2.06 5.12
C PHE A 65 -10.38 -3.36 4.50
N PHE A 66 -9.17 -3.78 4.86
CA PHE A 66 -8.41 -4.80 4.12
C PHE A 66 -7.96 -5.97 5.01
N GLY A 67 -8.23 -5.93 6.32
CA GLY A 67 -7.71 -6.89 7.29
C GLY A 67 -6.19 -7.02 7.20
N ASP A 68 -5.72 -8.26 7.20
CA ASP A 68 -4.29 -8.60 7.08
C ASP A 68 -3.83 -8.86 5.63
N ALA A 69 -4.71 -8.69 4.64
CA ALA A 69 -4.38 -8.99 3.25
C ALA A 69 -3.17 -8.15 2.78
N GLY A 70 -2.17 -8.85 2.25
CA GLY A 70 -0.92 -8.25 1.77
C GLY A 70 0.02 -7.74 2.87
N VAL A 71 -0.21 -8.03 4.16
CA VAL A 71 0.75 -7.75 5.23
C VAL A 71 1.70 -8.94 5.39
N LEU A 72 2.99 -8.72 5.16
CA LEU A 72 4.03 -9.75 5.10
C LEU A 72 5.05 -9.57 6.23
N ASP A 73 5.56 -10.69 6.75
CA ASP A 73 6.74 -10.69 7.60
C ASP A 73 8.00 -10.50 6.74
N LEU A 74 8.68 -9.36 6.94
CA LEU A 74 9.87 -8.95 6.21
C LEU A 74 11.17 -9.33 6.93
N THR A 75 11.10 -9.84 8.16
CA THR A 75 12.25 -10.02 9.06
C THR A 75 13.39 -10.80 8.42
N HIS A 76 13.08 -11.97 7.85
CA HIS A 76 14.08 -12.82 7.20
C HIS A 76 14.64 -12.19 5.93
N LEU A 77 13.83 -11.44 5.17
CA LEU A 77 14.28 -10.80 3.94
C LEU A 77 15.18 -9.60 4.25
N LEU A 78 14.85 -8.76 5.24
CA LEU A 78 15.75 -7.69 5.71
C LEU A 78 17.09 -8.25 6.18
N ALA A 79 17.08 -9.31 6.98
CA ALA A 79 18.31 -9.96 7.45
C ALA A 79 19.16 -10.48 6.27
N ARG A 80 18.54 -11.13 5.27
CA ARG A 80 19.25 -11.57 4.05
C ARG A 80 19.81 -10.41 3.23
N LEU A 81 19.12 -9.27 3.20
CA LEU A 81 19.58 -8.04 2.53
C LEU A 81 20.62 -7.26 3.37
N GLY A 82 20.98 -7.75 4.56
CA GLY A 82 22.01 -7.16 5.42
C GLY A 82 21.53 -5.97 6.25
N TRP A 83 20.22 -5.80 6.44
CA TRP A 83 19.67 -4.79 7.34
C TRP A 83 19.74 -5.27 8.79
N PRO A 84 20.19 -4.41 9.74
CA PRO A 84 20.18 -4.75 11.15
C PRO A 84 18.74 -4.75 11.67
N VAL A 85 18.22 -5.93 12.02
CA VAL A 85 16.85 -6.06 12.58
C VAL A 85 16.83 -6.43 14.07
N GLU A 86 17.97 -6.51 14.76
CA GLU A 86 18.11 -6.69 16.24
C GLU A 86 17.08 -7.63 16.92
N GLY A 87 16.70 -8.72 16.28
CA GLY A 87 15.70 -9.67 16.82
C GLY A 87 14.25 -9.15 16.82
N ARG A 88 13.98 -8.00 16.19
CA ARG A 88 12.65 -7.45 15.96
C ARG A 88 11.98 -8.14 14.78
N VAL A 89 10.68 -8.36 14.89
CA VAL A 89 9.85 -8.79 13.76
C VAL A 89 9.38 -7.55 13.01
N VAL A 90 9.65 -7.49 11.71
CA VAL A 90 9.33 -6.34 10.87
C VAL A 90 8.25 -6.75 9.88
N TYR A 91 7.15 -6.00 9.83
CA TYR A 91 6.05 -6.23 8.89
C TYR A 91 5.99 -5.13 7.83
N ILE A 92 5.60 -5.51 6.62
CA ILE A 92 5.49 -4.61 5.46
C ILE A 92 4.28 -4.98 4.62
N ALA A 93 3.69 -4.01 3.95
CA ALA A 93 2.74 -4.24 2.88
C ALA A 93 3.44 -4.78 1.63
N ASP A 94 2.83 -5.75 0.97
CA ASP A 94 3.14 -6.04 -0.42
C ASP A 94 2.77 -4.86 -1.34
N HIS A 95 3.12 -4.98 -2.61
CA HIS A 95 2.89 -3.92 -3.58
C HIS A 95 1.41 -3.51 -3.71
N PHE A 96 0.49 -4.48 -3.60
CA PHE A 96 -0.96 -4.26 -3.73
C PHE A 96 -1.53 -3.59 -2.49
N ARG A 97 -1.18 -4.09 -1.30
CA ARG A 97 -1.60 -3.50 -0.02
C ARG A 97 -1.05 -2.08 0.15
N ALA A 98 0.19 -1.84 -0.24
CA ALA A 98 0.77 -0.51 -0.18
C ALA A 98 0.04 0.49 -1.07
N ALA A 99 -0.35 0.09 -2.29
CA ALA A 99 -1.16 0.93 -3.18
C ALA A 99 -2.58 1.14 -2.62
N ALA A 100 -3.22 0.09 -2.09
CA ALA A 100 -4.55 0.20 -1.48
C ALA A 100 -4.55 1.15 -0.27
N ASP A 101 -3.52 1.11 0.59
CA ASP A 101 -3.36 2.05 1.69
C ASP A 101 -3.17 3.49 1.21
N MET A 102 -2.48 3.68 0.08
CA MET A 102 -2.34 5.00 -0.56
C MET A 102 -3.67 5.52 -1.11
N VAL A 103 -4.46 4.67 -1.76
CA VAL A 103 -5.81 5.03 -2.21
C VAL A 103 -6.70 5.35 -1.02
N ALA A 104 -6.69 4.55 0.04
CA ALA A 104 -7.48 4.79 1.25
C ALA A 104 -7.10 6.12 1.92
N ARG A 105 -5.79 6.40 2.06
CA ARG A 105 -5.30 7.69 2.58
C ARG A 105 -5.81 8.86 1.75
N TRP A 106 -5.73 8.76 0.43
CA TRP A 106 -6.24 9.80 -0.46
C TRP A 106 -7.76 9.96 -0.35
N ALA A 107 -8.51 8.85 -0.34
CA ALA A 107 -9.96 8.83 -0.27
C ALA A 107 -10.49 9.49 1.01
N LEU A 108 -9.81 9.27 2.14
CA LEU A 108 -10.12 9.85 3.44
C LEU A 108 -9.70 11.33 3.56
N SER A 109 -8.89 11.84 2.64
CA SER A 109 -8.47 13.24 2.59
C SER A 109 -9.38 14.08 1.69
N GLU A 110 -9.24 15.40 1.76
CA GLU A 110 -9.92 16.34 0.85
C GLU A 110 -9.17 16.56 -0.48
N SER A 111 -8.03 15.89 -0.69
CA SER A 111 -7.26 16.00 -1.94
C SER A 111 -8.07 15.49 -3.13
N GLN A 112 -7.97 16.20 -4.25
CA GLN A 112 -8.56 15.79 -5.54
C GLN A 112 -7.62 14.88 -6.34
N HIS A 113 -6.34 14.80 -5.97
CA HIS A 113 -5.34 14.03 -6.71
C HIS A 113 -4.84 12.82 -5.90
N CYS A 114 -5.01 11.62 -6.47
CA CYS A 114 -4.44 10.37 -6.01
C CYS A 114 -3.11 10.14 -6.73
N ASN A 115 -2.05 9.82 -6.00
CA ASN A 115 -0.71 9.63 -6.54
C ASN A 115 -0.36 8.16 -6.86
N VAL A 116 -1.38 7.33 -7.03
CA VAL A 116 -1.27 5.93 -7.44
C VAL A 116 -1.43 5.86 -8.95
N GLU A 117 -0.37 5.43 -9.65
CA GLU A 117 -0.33 5.34 -11.10
C GLU A 117 -0.63 3.90 -11.53
N VAL A 118 -1.92 3.56 -11.70
CA VAL A 118 -2.37 2.16 -11.90
C VAL A 118 -1.67 1.49 -13.08
N VAL A 119 -1.59 2.15 -14.24
CA VAL A 119 -1.02 1.57 -15.46
C VAL A 119 0.47 1.30 -15.33
N GLU A 120 1.18 2.21 -14.67
CA GLU A 120 2.64 2.12 -14.50
C GLU A 120 2.98 1.08 -13.44
N TRP A 121 2.23 1.04 -12.34
CA TRP A 121 2.54 0.19 -11.20
C TRP A 121 1.99 -1.23 -11.33
N PHE A 122 0.92 -1.41 -12.11
CA PHE A 122 0.23 -2.68 -12.34
C PHE A 122 -0.01 -2.88 -13.84
N PRO A 123 1.04 -3.14 -14.64
CA PRO A 123 0.93 -3.21 -16.09
C PRO A 123 0.13 -4.42 -16.57
N ALA A 124 0.20 -5.56 -15.88
CA ALA A 124 -0.57 -6.76 -16.19
C ALA A 124 -2.04 -6.61 -15.76
N ASP A 125 -2.97 -7.27 -16.45
CA ASP A 125 -4.41 -7.15 -16.12
C ASP A 125 -4.75 -7.92 -14.85
N GLU A 126 -4.07 -9.03 -14.60
CA GLU A 126 -4.18 -9.80 -13.36
C GLU A 126 -3.77 -8.97 -12.14
N ASP A 127 -2.73 -8.14 -12.27
CA ASP A 127 -2.28 -7.26 -11.20
C ASP A 127 -3.28 -6.12 -10.93
N LYS A 128 -3.88 -5.56 -11.98
CA LYS A 128 -4.97 -4.59 -11.84
C LYS A 128 -6.17 -5.21 -11.12
N LEU A 129 -6.56 -6.43 -11.50
CA LEU A 129 -7.66 -7.15 -10.85
C LEU A 129 -7.37 -7.40 -9.37
N ARG A 130 -6.14 -7.80 -9.01
CA ARG A 130 -5.76 -8.00 -7.60
C ARG A 130 -5.83 -6.71 -6.76
N LEU A 131 -5.39 -5.58 -7.32
CA LEU A 131 -5.57 -4.28 -6.65
C LEU A 131 -7.05 -3.96 -6.46
N LEU A 132 -7.85 -4.20 -7.51
CA LEU A 132 -9.28 -3.93 -7.49
C LEU A 132 -10.03 -4.79 -6.47
N GLU A 133 -9.71 -6.09 -6.38
CA GLU A 133 -10.27 -7.01 -5.37
C GLU A 133 -10.02 -6.49 -3.95
N LEU A 134 -8.80 -6.01 -3.68
CA LEU A 134 -8.44 -5.47 -2.38
C LEU A 134 -9.22 -4.19 -2.07
N LEU A 135 -9.34 -3.26 -3.02
CA LEU A 135 -10.16 -2.06 -2.86
C LEU A 135 -11.64 -2.39 -2.67
N TYR A 136 -12.13 -3.42 -3.36
CA TYR A 136 -13.51 -3.89 -3.24
C TYR A 136 -13.80 -4.55 -1.89
N ALA A 137 -12.82 -5.21 -1.27
CA ALA A 137 -12.95 -5.73 0.09
C ALA A 137 -13.25 -4.59 1.10
N GLY A 138 -12.64 -3.43 0.91
CA GLY A 138 -12.86 -2.24 1.74
C GLY A 138 -14.14 -1.45 1.45
N ARG A 139 -14.96 -1.85 0.47
CA ARG A 139 -16.08 -1.04 -0.03
C ARG A 139 -17.13 -0.69 1.02
N LEU A 140 -17.44 -1.62 1.94
CA LEU A 140 -18.46 -1.40 2.98
C LEU A 140 -18.00 -0.29 3.92
N LYS A 141 -16.74 -0.37 4.37
CA LYS A 141 -16.15 0.67 5.21
C LYS A 141 -16.03 2.01 4.49
N LEU A 142 -15.61 2.00 3.22
CA LEU A 142 -15.58 3.22 2.40
C LEU A 142 -16.98 3.84 2.23
N ARG A 143 -18.03 3.02 2.11
CA ARG A 143 -19.42 3.49 2.01
C ARG A 143 -19.89 4.11 3.32
N GLU A 144 -19.65 3.43 4.44
CA GLU A 144 -19.97 3.93 5.79
C GLU A 144 -19.34 5.30 6.05
N LEU A 145 -18.13 5.52 5.55
CA LEU A 145 -17.39 6.78 5.69
C LEU A 145 -17.73 7.81 4.60
N GLY A 146 -18.65 7.51 3.67
CA GLY A 146 -19.03 8.41 2.58
C GLY A 146 -17.93 8.66 1.53
N ARG A 147 -16.94 7.76 1.43
CA ARG A 147 -15.79 7.90 0.52
C ARG A 147 -15.79 6.92 -0.66
N LEU A 148 -16.75 6.00 -0.72
CA LEU A 148 -16.82 4.99 -1.78
C LEU A 148 -16.93 5.61 -3.19
N GLU A 149 -17.85 6.56 -3.39
CA GLU A 149 -18.09 7.19 -4.70
C GLU A 149 -16.83 7.89 -5.24
N LYS A 150 -16.03 8.49 -4.35
CA LYS A 150 -14.76 9.12 -4.70
C LYS A 150 -13.78 8.09 -5.28
N VAL A 151 -13.67 6.91 -4.64
CA VAL A 151 -12.80 5.82 -5.10
C VAL A 151 -13.32 5.22 -6.42
N GLU A 152 -14.62 4.96 -6.53
CA GLU A 152 -15.23 4.40 -7.74
C GLU A 152 -15.11 5.34 -8.95
N THR A 153 -15.24 6.65 -8.73
CA THR A 153 -15.03 7.65 -9.78
C THR A 153 -13.58 7.68 -10.23
N TRP A 154 -12.63 7.71 -9.29
CA TRP A 154 -11.21 7.65 -9.63
C TRP A 154 -10.84 6.37 -10.38
N LEU A 155 -11.37 5.21 -9.96
CA LEU A 155 -11.16 3.93 -10.65
C LEU A 155 -11.68 3.96 -12.10
N ARG A 156 -12.87 4.51 -12.34
CA ARG A 156 -13.44 4.62 -13.71
C ARG A 156 -12.59 5.48 -14.65
N ASP A 157 -11.88 6.46 -14.10
CA ASP A 157 -11.00 7.35 -14.87
C ASP A 157 -9.62 6.73 -15.16
N GLN A 158 -9.24 5.66 -14.44
CA GLN A 158 -7.96 4.99 -14.65
C GLN A 158 -7.94 4.22 -15.98
N PRO A 159 -6.87 4.34 -16.79
CA PRO A 159 -6.70 3.46 -17.94
C PRO A 159 -6.53 2.00 -17.47
N GLY A 160 -7.17 1.06 -18.18
CA GLY A 160 -7.30 -0.34 -17.75
C GLY A 160 -8.59 -0.64 -16.96
N PHE A 161 -9.30 0.39 -16.48
CA PHE A 161 -10.58 0.27 -15.78
C PHE A 161 -11.72 1.06 -16.46
N ARG A 162 -11.51 1.53 -17.71
CA ARG A 162 -12.54 2.29 -18.43
C ARG A 162 -13.74 1.41 -18.80
N GLY A 163 -14.94 1.98 -18.67
CA GLY A 163 -16.17 1.37 -19.17
C GLY A 163 -16.98 0.54 -18.15
N ALA A 164 -16.55 0.46 -16.89
CA ALA A 164 -17.22 -0.28 -15.81
C ALA A 164 -17.36 -1.81 -16.03
N ASP A 165 -16.87 -2.35 -17.14
CA ASP A 165 -16.88 -3.79 -17.44
C ASP A 165 -16.15 -4.63 -16.39
N TRP A 166 -15.24 -4.05 -15.60
CA TRP A 166 -14.59 -4.77 -14.52
C TRP A 166 -15.49 -5.03 -13.31
N MET A 167 -16.56 -4.24 -13.12
CA MET A 167 -17.48 -4.43 -11.99
C MET A 167 -18.19 -5.79 -12.07
N GLN A 168 -18.31 -6.37 -13.27
CA GLN A 168 -18.88 -7.70 -13.47
C GLN A 168 -17.96 -8.84 -12.99
N TYR A 169 -16.66 -8.58 -12.84
CA TYR A 169 -15.68 -9.56 -12.34
C TYR A 169 -15.54 -9.51 -10.82
N LEU A 170 -16.16 -8.53 -10.17
CA LEU A 170 -16.21 -8.46 -8.72
C LEU A 170 -17.32 -9.38 -8.18
N PRO A 171 -17.08 -10.09 -7.06
CA PRO A 171 -18.10 -10.96 -6.49
C PRO A 171 -19.37 -10.16 -6.20
N SER A 172 -20.50 -10.67 -6.66
CA SER A 172 -21.80 -10.02 -6.54
C SER A 172 -22.11 -9.69 -5.09
N SER A 173 -22.62 -8.49 -4.87
CA SER A 173 -23.06 -8.01 -3.55
C SER A 173 -24.17 -8.93 -3.05
N SER A 174 -23.89 -9.70 -2.00
CA SER A 174 -24.92 -10.32 -1.15
C SER A 174 -25.35 -9.33 -0.09
#